data_AF-N1QD71-F1
#
_entry.id   AF-N1QD71-F1
#
_cell.length_a   1.000
_cell.length_b   1.000
_cell.length_c   1.000
_cell.angle_alpha   90.00
_cell.angle_beta   90.00
_cell.angle_gamma   90.00
#
_symmetry.space_group_name_H-M   'P 1'
#
loop_
_entity.id
_entity.type
_entity.pdbx_description
1 polymer ?
#
loop_
_entity_poly.entity_id
_entity_poly.type
_entity_poly.pdbx_seq_one_letter_code
_entity_poly.pdbx_strand_id
1 'polypeptide(L)'
;MRASPGSGPIIPKVKREPEILGLVGDPSLNRDSGGSVRFGDRVLWTYRDTQLCNHNGSVNMLPIITSTASWSDYDVNGGPKLEPVAQSNRMKSVVLRQYGKNSHSESFFPSPGRHLCASPAGNRDDGTRIALWPNQPPLVTSETSDGNITAYTWVPQCHINSNLGVETENPATILYKTEHRPSRLHSRDSLPKTTVVHEHFWKQGEIAYGAYGTLLHNNYIYLWGQWDHKTSLARVPPSHVENRDAYEYWVHGQWTRSMPRLGSSEGIEIPHANAGGQGTYYFSHHWNSFVWIGGDIFPGAETYICTAPEPQGPWTQAVQFYKGPIGNHALGAYSIQAHPALVSPNSTKNEMYITYTKNDEAEHGDIAGYTTPLVYVEFE
;
A
#
# COMPACT_ATOMS: atom_id res chain seq x y z
N MET A 1 17.76 -22.53 9.20
CA MET A 1 18.60 -22.01 10.31
C MET A 1 17.94 -20.73 10.80
N ARG A 2 17.56 -20.62 12.08
CA ARG A 2 17.05 -19.35 12.62
C ARG A 2 18.25 -18.43 12.87
N ALA A 3 18.31 -17.28 12.21
CA ALA A 3 19.32 -16.27 12.47
C ALA A 3 19.15 -15.73 13.90
N SER A 4 20.24 -15.62 14.66
CA SER A 4 20.22 -14.99 15.99
C SER A 4 20.01 -13.47 15.85
N PRO A 5 19.31 -12.81 16.78
CA PRO A 5 19.23 -11.34 16.82
C PRO A 5 20.64 -10.74 16.84
N GLY A 6 20.92 -9.83 15.90
CA GLY A 6 22.22 -9.14 15.79
C GLY A 6 23.21 -9.69 14.76
N SER A 7 22.84 -10.63 13.89
CA SER A 7 23.74 -11.22 12.87
C SER A 7 24.09 -10.33 11.66
N GLY A 8 23.82 -9.02 11.73
CA GLY A 8 24.01 -8.09 10.62
C GLY A 8 22.96 -8.23 9.50
N PRO A 9 23.00 -7.34 8.50
CA PRO A 9 22.05 -7.34 7.39
C PRO A 9 22.11 -8.62 6.55
N ILE A 10 20.95 -9.11 6.12
CA ILE A 10 20.80 -10.29 5.25
C ILE A 10 20.60 -9.82 3.81
N ILE A 11 21.18 -10.52 2.84
CA ILE A 11 20.87 -10.33 1.41
C ILE A 11 19.98 -11.49 0.97
N PRO A 12 18.66 -11.28 0.84
CA PRO A 12 17.74 -12.32 0.40
C PRO A 12 18.10 -12.87 -0.97
N LYS A 13 17.96 -14.18 -1.14
CA LYS A 13 18.12 -14.86 -2.42
C LYS A 13 16.83 -15.59 -2.76
N VAL A 14 16.39 -15.44 -4.00
CA VAL A 14 15.26 -16.19 -4.53
C VAL A 14 15.68 -17.65 -4.70
N LYS A 15 14.87 -18.57 -4.18
CA LYS A 15 15.12 -20.01 -4.24
C LYS A 15 14.89 -20.59 -5.64
N ARG A 16 14.00 -19.94 -6.40
CA ARG A 16 13.64 -20.27 -7.77
C ARG A 16 13.07 -19.04 -8.47
N GLU A 17 12.90 -19.13 -9.78
CA GLU A 17 12.25 -18.07 -10.56
C GLU A 17 10.87 -17.73 -9.98
N PRO A 18 10.60 -16.44 -9.68
CA PRO A 18 9.26 -15.98 -9.31
C PRO A 18 8.19 -16.38 -10.32
N GLU A 19 7.02 -16.78 -9.84
CA GLU A 19 5.94 -17.31 -10.67
C GLU A 19 4.76 -16.33 -10.72
N ILE A 20 4.35 -15.92 -11.93
CA ILE A 20 3.09 -15.20 -12.09
C ILE A 20 1.93 -16.20 -12.01
N LEU A 21 1.07 -16.05 -11.00
CA LEU A 21 -0.06 -16.94 -10.77
C LEU A 21 -1.28 -16.56 -11.62
N GLY A 22 -1.46 -15.25 -11.85
CA GLY A 22 -2.58 -14.68 -12.61
C GLY A 22 -2.80 -13.23 -12.22
N LEU A 23 -4.04 -12.75 -12.26
CA LEU A 23 -4.42 -11.41 -11.84
C LEU A 23 -5.13 -11.42 -10.47
N VAL A 24 -4.99 -10.31 -9.74
CA VAL A 24 -5.84 -9.96 -8.61
C VAL A 24 -6.86 -8.93 -9.08
N GLY A 25 -8.14 -9.08 -8.72
CA GLY A 25 -9.11 -8.04 -9.04
C GLY A 25 -10.58 -8.40 -8.86
N ASP A 26 -11.42 -7.41 -9.14
CA ASP A 26 -12.87 -7.52 -9.27
C ASP A 26 -13.19 -7.16 -10.72
N PRO A 27 -13.77 -8.06 -11.54
CA PRO A 27 -14.04 -7.80 -12.95
C PRO A 27 -14.95 -6.58 -13.22
N SER A 28 -15.68 -6.11 -12.21
CA SER A 28 -16.54 -4.91 -12.31
C SER A 28 -15.79 -3.59 -12.08
N LEU A 29 -14.51 -3.63 -11.69
CA LEU A 29 -13.72 -2.46 -11.32
C LEU A 29 -12.36 -2.45 -12.04
N ASN A 30 -12.02 -1.30 -12.62
CA ASN A 30 -10.70 -0.99 -13.17
C ASN A 30 -9.91 -0.17 -12.15
N ARG A 31 -8.82 -0.71 -11.59
CA ARG A 31 -8.20 -0.14 -10.38
C ARG A 31 -6.71 0.08 -10.49
N ASP A 32 -6.31 1.27 -10.09
CA ASP A 32 -4.93 1.68 -9.96
C ASP A 32 -4.38 1.36 -8.56
N SER A 33 -3.17 0.79 -8.51
CA SER A 33 -2.30 0.68 -7.32
C SER A 33 -2.97 0.07 -6.07
N GLY A 34 -2.74 -1.22 -5.81
CA GLY A 34 -3.36 -1.95 -4.70
C GLY A 34 -2.40 -2.31 -3.55
N GLY A 35 -2.77 -1.98 -2.32
CA GLY A 35 -2.11 -2.45 -1.09
C GLY A 35 -3.01 -3.42 -0.31
N SER A 36 -2.43 -4.30 0.51
CA SER A 36 -3.22 -5.28 1.28
C SER A 36 -2.77 -5.48 2.72
N VAL A 37 -3.73 -5.72 3.61
CA VAL A 37 -3.49 -5.97 5.03
C VAL A 37 -4.40 -7.11 5.54
N ARG A 38 -3.89 -7.92 6.46
CA ARG A 38 -4.70 -8.94 7.15
C ARG A 38 -5.68 -8.20 8.06
N PHE A 39 -6.94 -8.58 7.98
CA PHE A 39 -8.01 -7.87 8.64
C PHE A 39 -9.01 -8.91 9.17
N GLY A 40 -8.66 -9.51 10.31
CA GLY A 40 -9.35 -10.67 10.87
C GLY A 40 -9.10 -11.93 10.03
N ASP A 41 -10.19 -12.58 9.61
CA ASP A 41 -10.19 -13.81 8.82
C ASP A 41 -10.08 -13.58 7.30
N ARG A 42 -9.81 -12.35 6.87
CA ARG A 42 -9.74 -11.94 5.46
C ARG A 42 -8.60 -10.96 5.22
N VAL A 43 -8.40 -10.64 3.95
CA VAL A 43 -7.48 -9.59 3.51
C VAL A 43 -8.29 -8.39 3.03
N LEU A 44 -8.05 -7.24 3.65
CA LEU A 44 -8.54 -5.95 3.14
C LEU A 44 -7.53 -5.42 2.12
N TRP A 45 -8.05 -5.06 0.96
CA TRP A 45 -7.33 -4.36 -0.09
C TRP A 45 -7.85 -2.94 -0.20
N THR A 46 -6.93 -1.99 -0.40
CA THR A 46 -7.28 -0.62 -0.73
C THR A 46 -6.58 -0.23 -2.01
N TYR A 47 -7.30 0.45 -2.88
CA TYR A 47 -6.84 0.90 -4.18
C TYR A 47 -6.92 2.40 -4.29
N ARG A 48 -6.12 2.96 -5.21
CA ARG A 48 -6.25 4.34 -5.66
C ARG A 48 -7.37 4.43 -6.69
N ASP A 49 -7.20 5.29 -7.68
CA ASP A 49 -8.18 5.59 -8.72
C ASP A 49 -8.88 4.33 -9.23
N THR A 50 -10.20 4.39 -9.17
CA THR A 50 -11.06 3.32 -9.57
C THR A 50 -12.08 3.83 -10.57
N GLN A 51 -12.19 3.12 -11.69
CA GLN A 51 -13.24 3.29 -12.68
C GLN A 51 -14.13 2.05 -12.69
N LEU A 52 -15.37 2.22 -13.13
CA LEU A 52 -16.31 1.12 -13.26
C LEU A 52 -16.11 0.41 -14.60
N CYS A 53 -16.28 -0.90 -14.62
CA CYS A 53 -16.33 -1.69 -15.85
C CYS A 53 -17.78 -1.97 -16.24
N ASN A 54 -18.05 -1.97 -17.54
CA ASN A 54 -19.31 -2.44 -18.11
C ASN A 54 -19.39 -3.97 -18.07
N HIS A 55 -20.57 -4.53 -18.33
CA HIS A 55 -20.78 -5.97 -18.33
C HIS A 55 -19.91 -6.72 -19.37
N ASN A 56 -19.53 -6.04 -20.47
CA ASN A 56 -18.62 -6.56 -21.48
C ASN A 56 -17.13 -6.36 -21.14
N GLY A 57 -16.81 -5.86 -19.94
CA GLY A 57 -15.44 -5.61 -19.49
C GLY A 57 -14.83 -4.29 -19.96
N SER A 58 -15.49 -3.48 -20.78
CA SER A 58 -14.95 -2.17 -21.15
C SER A 58 -14.97 -1.19 -19.98
N VAL A 59 -13.91 -0.39 -19.86
CA VAL A 59 -13.75 0.59 -18.77
C VAL A 59 -14.57 1.84 -19.07
N ASN A 60 -15.26 2.36 -18.06
CA ASN A 60 -15.94 3.65 -18.13
C ASN A 60 -14.97 4.78 -17.75
N MET A 61 -14.93 5.85 -18.57
CA MET A 61 -14.05 6.99 -18.30
C MET A 61 -14.35 7.65 -16.96
N LEU A 62 -15.64 7.80 -16.65
CA LEU A 62 -16.15 8.46 -15.47
C LEU A 62 -17.31 7.66 -14.85
N PRO A 63 -17.57 7.81 -13.54
CA PRO A 63 -16.78 8.60 -12.59
C PRO A 63 -15.43 7.92 -12.26
N ILE A 64 -14.43 8.72 -11.89
CA ILE A 64 -13.24 8.24 -11.17
C ILE A 64 -13.53 8.35 -9.68
N ILE A 65 -13.30 7.28 -8.94
CA ILE A 65 -13.39 7.23 -7.48
C ILE A 65 -11.96 7.19 -6.95
N THR A 66 -11.56 8.17 -6.15
CA THR A 66 -10.14 8.36 -5.80
C THR A 66 -9.54 7.22 -4.96
N SER A 67 -10.38 6.47 -4.26
CA SER A 67 -9.99 5.24 -3.58
C SER A 67 -11.18 4.30 -3.38
N THR A 68 -10.92 3.00 -3.51
CA THR A 68 -11.89 1.93 -3.22
C THR A 68 -11.26 0.86 -2.36
N ALA A 69 -12.08 -0.06 -1.84
CA ALA A 69 -11.59 -1.21 -1.10
C ALA A 69 -12.28 -2.51 -1.52
N SER A 70 -11.62 -3.63 -1.21
CA SER A 70 -12.18 -4.97 -1.41
C SER A 70 -11.67 -5.94 -0.37
N TRP A 71 -12.42 -7.01 -0.21
CA TRP A 71 -12.01 -8.22 0.47
C TRP A 71 -11.40 -9.20 -0.53
N SER A 72 -10.44 -10.00 -0.08
CA SER A 72 -10.18 -11.33 -0.63
C SER A 72 -10.12 -12.34 0.52
N ASP A 73 -10.32 -13.61 0.20
CA ASP A 73 -10.39 -14.67 1.20
C ASP A 73 -9.09 -15.47 1.32
N TYR A 74 -8.95 -16.10 2.47
CA TYR A 74 -8.00 -17.18 2.66
C TYR A 74 -8.58 -18.53 2.22
N ASP A 75 -7.71 -19.45 1.82
CA ASP A 75 -8.02 -20.86 1.66
C ASP A 75 -8.03 -21.58 3.03
N VAL A 76 -8.27 -22.90 3.02
CA VAL A 76 -8.29 -23.71 4.23
C VAL A 76 -6.93 -23.77 4.96
N ASN A 77 -5.83 -23.43 4.28
CA ASN A 77 -4.48 -23.42 4.83
C ASN A 77 -4.05 -22.03 5.32
N GLY A 78 -4.91 -21.02 5.20
CA GLY A 78 -4.62 -19.63 5.58
C GLY A 78 -3.82 -18.83 4.55
N GLY A 79 -3.54 -19.39 3.37
CA GLY A 79 -2.97 -18.68 2.21
C GLY A 79 -4.05 -18.05 1.35
N PRO A 80 -3.74 -17.37 0.23
CA PRO A 80 -4.76 -16.75 -0.61
C PRO A 80 -5.66 -17.81 -1.26
N LYS A 81 -6.98 -17.56 -1.28
CA LYS A 81 -7.93 -18.42 -1.99
C LYS A 81 -7.84 -18.19 -3.50
N LEU A 82 -6.95 -18.94 -4.16
CA LEU A 82 -6.74 -18.86 -5.60
C LEU A 82 -7.77 -19.69 -6.37
N GLU A 83 -8.40 -19.07 -7.36
CA GLU A 83 -9.26 -19.72 -8.34
C GLU A 83 -8.42 -20.31 -9.49
N PRO A 84 -8.86 -21.40 -10.13
CA PRO A 84 -8.19 -21.94 -11.31
C PRO A 84 -8.12 -20.92 -12.44
N VAL A 85 -7.03 -20.95 -13.20
CA VAL A 85 -6.86 -20.11 -14.38
C VAL A 85 -7.88 -20.54 -15.44
N ALA A 86 -8.86 -19.69 -15.74
CA ALA A 86 -9.93 -20.00 -16.71
C ALA A 86 -9.44 -20.05 -18.16
N GLN A 87 -8.31 -19.39 -18.47
CA GLN A 87 -7.72 -19.31 -19.80
C GLN A 87 -6.27 -19.84 -19.78
N SER A 88 -5.73 -20.24 -20.93
CA SER A 88 -4.30 -20.62 -21.01
C SER A 88 -3.36 -19.44 -20.68
N ASN A 89 -3.84 -18.19 -20.79
CA ASN A 89 -3.11 -16.99 -20.45
C ASN A 89 -3.42 -16.52 -19.02
N ARG A 90 -2.45 -16.71 -18.12
CA ARG A 90 -2.53 -16.24 -16.72
C ARG A 90 -2.71 -14.72 -16.61
N MET A 91 -2.17 -13.96 -17.54
CA MET A 91 -2.25 -12.49 -17.56
C MET A 91 -3.62 -11.94 -17.95
N LYS A 92 -4.60 -12.82 -18.22
CA LYS A 92 -5.99 -12.48 -18.53
C LYS A 92 -7.00 -13.12 -17.59
N SER A 93 -6.52 -13.85 -16.58
CA SER A 93 -7.37 -14.59 -15.66
C SER A 93 -7.22 -14.04 -14.25
N VAL A 94 -8.31 -13.56 -13.67
CA VAL A 94 -8.37 -13.24 -12.24
C VAL A 94 -8.32 -14.54 -11.46
N VAL A 95 -7.24 -14.75 -10.70
CA VAL A 95 -7.05 -15.92 -9.84
C VAL A 95 -7.26 -15.59 -8.38
N LEU A 96 -7.01 -14.35 -7.95
CA LEU A 96 -7.38 -13.89 -6.62
C LEU A 96 -8.55 -12.92 -6.75
N ARG A 97 -9.75 -13.49 -6.61
CA ARG A 97 -10.98 -12.72 -6.71
C ARG A 97 -11.12 -11.78 -5.53
N GLN A 98 -11.47 -10.55 -5.86
CA GLN A 98 -11.84 -9.52 -4.90
C GLN A 98 -13.32 -9.19 -4.99
N TYR A 99 -13.87 -8.74 -3.87
CA TYR A 99 -15.29 -8.39 -3.76
C TYR A 99 -15.50 -7.33 -2.67
N GLY A 100 -16.65 -6.66 -2.67
CA GLY A 100 -17.01 -5.69 -1.65
C GLY A 100 -17.87 -4.56 -2.21
N LYS A 101 -18.79 -4.06 -1.38
CA LYS A 101 -19.75 -3.03 -1.82
C LYS A 101 -19.15 -1.63 -1.66
N ASN A 102 -18.57 -1.11 -2.73
CA ASN A 102 -18.09 0.27 -2.80
C ASN A 102 -19.23 1.27 -3.04
N SER A 103 -19.04 2.52 -2.60
CA SER A 103 -19.93 3.64 -2.95
C SER A 103 -19.50 4.25 -4.28
N HIS A 104 -20.45 4.73 -5.08
CA HIS A 104 -20.17 5.48 -6.31
C HIS A 104 -20.16 7.00 -6.06
N SER A 105 -20.66 7.45 -4.91
CA SER A 105 -20.76 8.88 -4.55
C SER A 105 -19.70 9.33 -3.56
N GLU A 106 -18.95 8.40 -2.97
CA GLU A 106 -17.91 8.67 -1.97
C GLU A 106 -16.78 7.65 -2.10
N SER A 107 -15.55 8.09 -1.86
CA SER A 107 -14.38 7.21 -1.84
C SER A 107 -14.24 6.45 -0.53
N PHE A 108 -13.49 5.34 -0.54
CA PHE A 108 -13.25 4.56 0.68
C PHE A 108 -12.54 5.37 1.76
N PHE A 109 -11.54 6.18 1.36
CA PHE A 109 -11.04 7.29 2.16
C PHE A 109 -11.84 8.54 1.78
N PRO A 110 -12.85 8.94 2.56
CA PRO A 110 -13.82 9.94 2.13
C PRO A 110 -13.22 11.35 2.10
N SER A 111 -13.72 12.23 1.23
CA SER A 111 -13.35 13.64 1.29
C SER A 111 -13.71 14.24 2.67
N PRO A 112 -12.82 15.05 3.28
CA PRO A 112 -13.14 15.75 4.52
C PRO A 112 -14.19 16.85 4.34
N GLY A 113 -14.48 17.25 3.10
CA GLY A 113 -15.52 18.21 2.78
C GLY A 113 -15.25 18.98 1.49
N ARG A 114 -16.27 19.66 0.98
CA ARG A 114 -16.20 20.45 -0.25
C ARG A 114 -15.21 21.61 -0.17
N HIS A 115 -14.84 22.06 1.03
CA HIS A 115 -13.80 23.08 1.22
C HIS A 115 -12.41 22.60 0.78
N LEU A 116 -12.18 21.27 0.81
CA LEU A 116 -10.93 20.69 0.33
C LEU A 116 -11.09 20.14 -1.09
N CYS A 117 -12.06 19.24 -1.30
CA CYS A 117 -12.32 18.64 -2.61
C CYS A 117 -13.70 17.96 -2.69
N ALA A 118 -14.23 17.81 -3.91
CA ALA A 118 -15.50 17.16 -4.15
C ALA A 118 -15.36 15.64 -4.34
N SER A 119 -16.15 14.87 -3.59
CA SER A 119 -16.31 13.43 -3.80
C SER A 119 -16.91 13.10 -5.19
N PRO A 120 -16.66 11.91 -5.74
CA PRO A 120 -15.74 10.87 -5.26
C PRO A 120 -14.32 11.00 -5.84
N ALA A 121 -14.12 11.90 -6.80
CA ALA A 121 -12.87 12.02 -7.56
C ALA A 121 -11.84 12.91 -6.86
N GLY A 122 -12.28 13.82 -5.99
CA GLY A 122 -11.43 14.85 -5.40
C GLY A 122 -11.29 16.11 -6.27
N ASN A 123 -12.23 16.37 -7.19
CA ASN A 123 -12.17 17.55 -8.06
C ASN A 123 -12.34 18.85 -7.27
N ARG A 124 -11.71 19.92 -7.73
CA ARG A 124 -11.84 21.29 -7.21
C ARG A 124 -12.48 22.21 -8.26
N ASP A 125 -13.03 23.33 -7.79
CA ASP A 125 -13.71 24.32 -8.64
C ASP A 125 -12.74 25.08 -9.57
N ASP A 126 -11.44 25.07 -9.25
CA ASP A 126 -10.35 25.65 -10.05
C ASP A 126 -9.89 24.74 -11.20
N GLY A 127 -10.51 23.57 -11.36
CA GLY A 127 -10.19 22.58 -12.40
C GLY A 127 -9.03 21.65 -12.04
N THR A 128 -8.43 21.79 -10.85
CA THR A 128 -7.44 20.84 -10.34
C THR A 128 -8.12 19.75 -9.51
N ARG A 129 -7.31 18.85 -8.94
CA ARG A 129 -7.78 17.69 -8.19
C ARG A 129 -6.92 17.47 -6.94
N ILE A 130 -7.56 17.19 -5.81
CA ILE A 130 -6.93 16.59 -4.62
C ILE A 130 -7.20 15.09 -4.66
N ALA A 131 -6.25 14.33 -5.20
CA ALA A 131 -6.35 12.88 -5.21
C ALA A 131 -5.99 12.31 -3.83
N LEU A 132 -6.91 11.58 -3.22
CA LEU A 132 -6.73 10.93 -1.92
C LEU A 132 -6.18 9.52 -2.13
N TRP A 133 -4.95 9.47 -2.63
CA TRP A 133 -4.26 8.23 -3.01
C TRP A 133 -3.56 7.58 -1.82
N PRO A 134 -4.07 6.46 -1.27
CA PRO A 134 -3.30 5.67 -0.32
C PRO A 134 -2.07 5.09 -1.02
N ASN A 135 -0.88 5.30 -0.45
CA ASN A 135 0.35 4.63 -0.93
C ASN A 135 0.54 3.25 -0.29
N GLN A 136 -0.28 2.93 0.71
CA GLN A 136 -0.21 1.72 1.52
C GLN A 136 -1.59 1.42 2.14
N PRO A 137 -1.86 0.16 2.50
CA PRO A 137 -3.11 -0.21 3.15
C PRO A 137 -3.20 0.34 4.58
N PRO A 138 -4.40 0.35 5.21
CA PRO A 138 -4.54 0.69 6.62
C PRO A 138 -3.68 -0.20 7.51
N LEU A 139 -2.95 0.40 8.45
CA LEU A 139 -2.22 -0.32 9.47
C LEU A 139 -3.16 -0.72 10.60
N VAL A 140 -3.35 -2.02 10.82
CA VAL A 140 -4.11 -2.53 11.97
C VAL A 140 -3.35 -2.25 13.27
N THR A 141 -3.98 -1.55 14.20
CA THR A 141 -3.39 -1.15 15.49
C THR A 141 -4.00 -1.87 16.68
N SER A 142 -5.21 -2.41 16.51
CA SER A 142 -5.85 -3.23 17.52
C SER A 142 -6.87 -4.17 16.88
N GLU A 143 -6.93 -5.39 17.38
CA GLU A 143 -7.96 -6.37 17.09
C GLU A 143 -8.43 -6.97 18.42
N THR A 144 -9.74 -6.92 18.67
CA THR A 144 -10.35 -7.48 19.88
C THR A 144 -10.81 -8.92 19.65
N SER A 145 -11.05 -9.68 20.73
CA SER A 145 -11.46 -11.09 20.64
C SER A 145 -12.80 -11.32 19.93
N ASP A 146 -13.66 -10.30 19.86
CA ASP A 146 -14.92 -10.32 19.09
C ASP A 146 -14.75 -9.86 17.63
N GLY A 147 -13.50 -9.69 17.18
CA GLY A 147 -13.15 -9.35 15.80
C GLY A 147 -13.33 -7.87 15.45
N ASN A 148 -13.53 -6.97 16.43
CA ASN A 148 -13.49 -5.55 16.12
C ASN A 148 -12.06 -5.12 15.83
N ILE A 149 -11.86 -4.41 14.73
CA ILE A 149 -10.55 -3.98 14.29
C ILE A 149 -10.55 -2.47 14.15
N THR A 150 -9.48 -1.86 14.64
CA THR A 150 -9.14 -0.46 14.39
C THR A 150 -7.83 -0.42 13.61
N ALA A 151 -7.83 0.38 12.54
CA ALA A 151 -6.68 0.62 11.70
C ALA A 151 -6.57 2.10 11.34
N TYR A 152 -5.37 2.55 10.95
CA TYR A 152 -5.12 3.93 10.55
C TYR A 152 -4.35 4.03 9.24
N THR A 153 -4.58 5.11 8.50
CA THR A 153 -3.88 5.43 7.25
C THR A 153 -3.59 6.91 7.19
N TRP A 154 -2.39 7.26 6.73
CA TRP A 154 -1.97 8.63 6.45
C TRP A 154 -1.98 8.82 4.93
N VAL A 155 -2.90 9.66 4.44
CA VAL A 155 -3.10 9.86 3.00
C VAL A 155 -2.76 11.32 2.65
N PRO A 156 -1.73 11.56 1.81
CA PRO A 156 -1.42 12.89 1.33
C PRO A 156 -2.58 13.48 0.52
N GLN A 157 -2.78 14.79 0.63
CA GLN A 157 -3.71 15.56 -0.19
C GLN A 157 -3.04 15.87 -1.53
N CYS A 158 -2.80 14.87 -2.38
CA CYS A 158 -2.06 15.03 -3.64
C CYS A 158 -2.77 16.03 -4.57
N HIS A 159 -2.27 17.27 -4.63
CA HIS A 159 -2.83 18.33 -5.44
C HIS A 159 -2.20 18.32 -6.82
N ILE A 160 -3.00 17.99 -7.83
CA ILE A 160 -2.56 17.77 -9.20
C ILE A 160 -3.45 18.51 -10.21
N ASN A 161 -2.87 18.90 -11.35
CA ASN A 161 -3.60 19.43 -12.49
C ASN A 161 -4.08 18.31 -13.44
N SER A 162 -4.73 18.70 -14.54
CA SER A 162 -5.30 17.78 -15.54
C SER A 162 -4.27 16.88 -16.23
N ASN A 163 -2.99 17.25 -16.20
CA ASN A 163 -1.90 16.49 -16.80
C ASN A 163 -1.13 15.65 -15.77
N LEU A 164 -1.70 15.45 -14.57
CA LEU A 164 -1.05 14.82 -13.41
C LEU A 164 0.20 15.57 -12.90
N GLY A 165 0.36 16.85 -13.28
CA GLY A 165 1.43 17.70 -12.78
C GLY A 165 1.16 18.10 -11.33
N VAL A 166 2.21 18.16 -10.51
CA VAL A 166 2.13 18.55 -9.10
C VAL A 166 1.88 20.04 -8.97
N GLU A 167 0.78 20.41 -8.31
CA GLU A 167 0.41 21.80 -8.01
C GLU A 167 0.83 22.22 -6.60
N THR A 168 1.05 21.25 -5.70
CA THR A 168 1.51 21.51 -4.34
C THR A 168 2.52 20.47 -3.92
N GLU A 169 3.77 20.90 -3.86
CA GLU A 169 4.86 20.11 -3.29
C GLU A 169 4.65 19.90 -1.79
N ASN A 170 4.92 18.67 -1.33
CA ASN A 170 4.77 18.26 0.08
C ASN A 170 3.41 18.68 0.67
N PRO A 171 2.29 18.20 0.11
CA PRO A 171 0.96 18.58 0.55
C PRO A 171 0.70 18.11 1.99
N ALA A 172 -0.32 18.69 2.62
CA ALA A 172 -0.76 18.21 3.91
C ALA A 172 -1.26 16.76 3.84
N THR A 173 -1.28 16.07 4.98
CA THR A 173 -1.68 14.65 5.08
C THR A 173 -2.86 14.49 6.02
N ILE A 174 -3.89 13.77 5.56
CA ILE A 174 -5.06 13.43 6.35
C ILE A 174 -4.76 12.15 7.13
N LEU A 175 -5.10 12.13 8.42
CA LEU A 175 -5.17 10.91 9.21
C LEU A 175 -6.59 10.33 9.14
N TYR A 176 -6.71 9.12 8.62
CA TYR A 176 -7.94 8.34 8.60
C TYR A 176 -7.92 7.24 9.65
N LYS A 177 -9.09 6.95 10.20
CA LYS A 177 -9.36 5.79 11.05
C LYS A 177 -10.33 4.87 10.33
N THR A 178 -9.98 3.60 10.24
CA THR A 178 -10.80 2.55 9.65
C THR A 178 -11.24 1.60 10.76
N GLU A 179 -12.56 1.47 10.95
CA GLU A 179 -13.16 0.58 11.94
C GLU A 179 -13.96 -0.53 11.26
N HIS A 180 -13.78 -1.75 11.74
CA HIS A 180 -14.58 -2.90 11.36
C HIS A 180 -15.20 -3.51 12.60
N ARG A 181 -16.50 -3.75 12.52
CA ARG A 181 -17.28 -4.34 13.61
C ARG A 181 -18.14 -5.44 13.01
N PRO A 182 -17.67 -6.69 12.95
CA PRO A 182 -18.36 -7.78 12.25
C PRO A 182 -19.82 -7.93 12.68
N SER A 183 -20.10 -7.79 13.98
CA SER A 183 -21.44 -7.85 14.57
C SER A 183 -22.44 -6.81 14.03
N ARG A 184 -21.95 -5.74 13.39
CA ARG A 184 -22.78 -4.67 12.80
C ARG A 184 -22.90 -4.77 11.28
N LEU A 185 -22.25 -5.76 10.65
CA LEU A 185 -22.29 -5.90 9.20
C LEU A 185 -23.49 -6.75 8.79
N HIS A 186 -24.22 -6.25 7.80
CA HIS A 186 -25.40 -6.95 7.26
C HIS A 186 -25.06 -8.00 6.19
N SER A 187 -23.83 -7.94 5.65
CA SER A 187 -23.32 -8.86 4.62
C SER A 187 -21.80 -8.97 4.71
N ARG A 188 -21.25 -10.09 4.24
CA ARG A 188 -19.81 -10.30 4.08
C ARG A 188 -19.18 -9.32 3.08
N ASP A 189 -19.97 -8.76 2.17
CA ASP A 189 -19.52 -7.74 1.21
C ASP A 189 -19.39 -6.35 1.83
N SER A 190 -19.82 -6.16 3.08
CA SER A 190 -19.72 -4.88 3.77
C SER A 190 -18.25 -4.56 4.02
N LEU A 191 -17.82 -3.41 3.54
CA LEU A 191 -16.47 -2.89 3.78
C LEU A 191 -16.39 -2.24 5.18
N PRO A 192 -15.18 -2.11 5.77
CA PRO A 192 -14.99 -1.34 6.99
C PRO A 192 -15.41 0.12 6.78
N LYS A 193 -15.73 0.83 7.88
CA LYS A 193 -16.06 2.25 7.83
C LYS A 193 -14.80 3.06 8.09
N THR A 194 -14.55 4.03 7.21
CA THR A 194 -13.44 4.98 7.37
C THR A 194 -13.95 6.37 7.70
N THR A 195 -13.28 7.07 8.61
CA THR A 195 -13.59 8.44 9.00
C THR A 195 -12.31 9.28 9.08
N VAL A 196 -12.44 10.57 8.80
CA VAL A 196 -11.38 11.56 9.02
C VAL A 196 -11.19 11.75 10.52
N VAL A 197 -9.96 11.59 11.00
CA VAL A 197 -9.57 11.95 12.37
C VAL A 197 -9.05 13.39 12.39
N HIS A 198 -8.17 13.72 11.46
CA HIS A 198 -7.56 15.04 11.37
C HIS A 198 -7.18 15.37 9.91
N GLU A 199 -7.71 16.46 9.37
CA GLU A 199 -7.55 16.85 7.96
C GLU A 199 -6.10 17.22 7.59
N HIS A 200 -5.37 17.83 8.53
CA HIS A 200 -3.99 18.29 8.33
C HIS A 200 -3.06 17.72 9.41
N PHE A 201 -3.06 16.39 9.58
CA PHE A 201 -2.31 15.73 10.65
C PHE A 201 -0.82 16.05 10.54
N TRP A 202 -0.28 15.85 9.33
CA TRP A 202 0.91 16.54 8.87
C TRP A 202 0.47 17.74 8.04
N LYS A 203 1.04 18.90 8.31
CA LYS A 203 0.77 20.15 7.59
C LYS A 203 1.54 20.14 6.28
N GLN A 204 1.11 20.99 5.34
CA GLN A 204 1.88 21.24 4.13
C GLN A 204 3.29 21.71 4.49
N GLY A 205 4.30 21.20 3.80
CA GLY A 205 5.70 21.49 4.10
C GLY A 205 6.27 20.76 5.32
N GLU A 206 5.56 19.76 5.85
CA GLU A 206 6.08 18.82 6.85
C GLU A 206 6.35 17.46 6.21
N ILE A 207 7.21 16.65 6.84
CA ILE A 207 7.43 15.27 6.41
C ILE A 207 6.17 14.44 6.73
N ALA A 208 5.59 13.83 5.70
CA ALA A 208 4.40 13.00 5.81
C ALA A 208 4.72 11.59 6.34
N TYR A 209 5.08 11.47 7.63
CA TYR A 209 5.38 10.17 8.24
C TYR A 209 4.16 9.24 8.18
N GLY A 210 4.39 8.03 7.67
CA GLY A 210 3.35 7.02 7.54
C GLY A 210 2.55 7.13 6.25
N ALA A 211 2.84 8.13 5.40
CA ALA A 211 2.34 8.17 4.04
C ALA A 211 3.19 7.31 3.09
N TYR A 212 4.47 7.09 3.39
CA TYR A 212 5.36 6.29 2.53
C TYR A 212 5.45 4.82 2.95
N GLY A 213 5.48 4.54 4.25
CA GLY A 213 5.43 3.17 4.77
C GLY A 213 5.07 3.10 6.25
N THR A 214 4.52 1.98 6.69
CA THR A 214 4.17 1.75 8.10
C THR A 214 4.39 0.29 8.49
N LEU A 215 4.70 0.06 9.77
CA LEU A 215 4.84 -1.27 10.34
C LEU A 215 4.58 -1.23 11.85
N LEU A 216 3.71 -2.12 12.34
CA LEU A 216 3.58 -2.38 13.78
C LEU A 216 4.58 -3.47 14.20
N HIS A 217 5.51 -3.14 15.09
CA HIS A 217 6.47 -4.11 15.64
C HIS A 217 6.91 -3.71 17.05
N ASN A 218 7.03 -4.68 17.97
CA ASN A 218 7.45 -4.48 19.36
C ASN A 218 6.75 -3.30 20.07
N ASN A 219 5.42 -3.22 19.94
CA ASN A 219 4.55 -2.21 20.55
C ASN A 219 4.80 -0.76 20.09
N TYR A 220 5.49 -0.58 18.96
CA TYR A 220 5.58 0.69 18.26
C TYR A 220 5.07 0.55 16.83
N ILE A 221 4.39 1.58 16.37
CA ILE A 221 4.17 1.81 14.95
C ILE A 221 5.37 2.58 14.45
N TYR A 222 6.09 2.03 13.48
CA TYR A 222 7.12 2.70 12.71
C TYR A 222 6.49 3.32 11.47
N LEU A 223 6.82 4.58 11.20
CA LEU A 223 6.23 5.38 10.13
C LEU A 223 7.36 5.95 9.28
N TRP A 224 7.49 5.48 8.05
CA TRP A 224 8.41 6.06 7.08
C TRP A 224 7.73 7.21 6.34
N GLY A 225 8.46 8.31 6.20
CA GLY A 225 8.10 9.44 5.34
C GLY A 225 9.17 9.64 4.27
N GLN A 226 8.78 10.17 3.12
CA GLN A 226 9.69 10.43 2.01
C GLN A 226 9.54 11.88 1.51
N TRP A 227 10.67 12.53 1.22
CA TRP A 227 10.72 13.83 0.55
C TRP A 227 12.01 13.89 -0.29
N ASP A 228 11.95 14.42 -1.51
CA ASP A 228 13.16 14.56 -2.36
C ASP A 228 14.00 13.27 -2.43
N HIS A 229 13.33 12.13 -2.59
CA HIS A 229 13.90 10.77 -2.58
C HIS A 229 14.61 10.33 -1.28
N LYS A 230 14.63 11.17 -0.24
CA LYS A 230 15.15 10.84 1.09
C LYS A 230 14.07 10.22 1.94
N THR A 231 14.46 9.25 2.74
CA THR A 231 13.56 8.54 3.64
C THR A 231 13.88 8.92 5.08
N SER A 232 12.87 9.17 5.90
CA SER A 232 13.02 9.38 7.34
C SER A 232 12.06 8.50 8.11
N LEU A 233 12.29 8.38 9.42
CA LEU A 233 11.56 7.49 10.29
C LEU A 233 11.00 8.21 11.51
N ALA A 234 9.74 7.94 11.82
CA ALA A 234 9.11 8.24 13.10
C ALA A 234 8.58 6.95 13.76
N ARG A 235 8.25 7.04 15.04
CA ARG A 235 7.51 6.00 15.74
C ARG A 235 6.49 6.58 16.72
N VAL A 236 5.44 5.81 17.00
CA VAL A 236 4.42 6.14 18.02
C VAL A 236 3.86 4.86 18.64
N PRO A 237 3.48 4.83 19.93
CA PRO A 237 2.70 3.73 20.48
C PRO A 237 1.34 3.59 19.78
N PRO A 238 0.82 2.37 19.54
CA PRO A 238 -0.46 2.16 18.86
C PRO A 238 -1.66 2.87 19.47
N SER A 239 -1.66 3.03 20.79
CA SER A 239 -2.70 3.74 21.53
C SER A 239 -2.65 5.27 21.40
N HIS A 240 -1.62 5.82 20.76
CA HIS A 240 -1.36 7.25 20.65
C HIS A 240 -1.30 7.76 19.21
N VAL A 241 -1.76 6.97 18.23
CA VAL A 241 -1.75 7.35 16.80
C VAL A 241 -2.38 8.71 16.54
N GLU A 242 -3.52 9.01 17.19
CA GLU A 242 -4.23 10.27 17.02
C GLU A 242 -3.54 11.46 17.76
N ASN A 243 -2.57 11.20 18.64
CA ASN A 243 -1.86 12.22 19.41
C ASN A 243 -0.49 12.53 18.81
N ARG A 244 -0.39 13.64 18.06
CA ARG A 244 0.85 14.06 17.41
C ARG A 244 2.02 14.34 18.37
N ASP A 245 1.76 14.78 19.60
CA ASP A 245 2.81 15.07 20.60
C ASP A 245 3.47 13.80 21.16
N ALA A 246 2.89 12.62 20.91
CA ALA A 246 3.45 11.34 21.32
C ALA A 246 4.44 10.74 20.32
N TYR A 247 4.61 11.37 19.14
CA TYR A 247 5.49 10.87 18.09
C TYR A 247 6.96 11.17 18.43
N GLU A 248 7.81 10.21 18.10
CA GLU A 248 9.26 10.34 18.19
C GLU A 248 9.86 10.17 16.80
N TYR A 249 10.91 10.92 16.50
CA TYR A 249 11.56 11.01 15.20
C TYR A 249 13.01 10.55 15.33
N TRP A 250 13.50 9.75 14.38
CA TRP A 250 14.89 9.33 14.35
C TRP A 250 15.75 10.43 13.73
N VAL A 251 16.59 11.07 14.54
CA VAL A 251 17.43 12.21 14.14
C VAL A 251 18.79 12.09 14.82
N HIS A 252 19.87 12.20 14.04
CA HIS A 252 21.27 12.04 14.48
C HIS A 252 21.52 10.77 15.31
N GLY A 253 20.91 9.67 14.92
CA GLY A 253 21.09 8.38 15.59
C GLY A 253 20.37 8.27 16.94
N GLN A 254 19.41 9.16 17.24
CA GLN A 254 18.64 9.17 18.49
C GLN A 254 17.15 9.42 18.21
N TRP A 255 16.29 8.96 19.12
CA TRP A 255 14.87 9.32 19.09
C TRP A 255 14.65 10.67 19.77
N THR A 256 13.97 11.59 19.10
CA THR A 256 13.61 12.92 19.62
C THR A 256 12.12 13.20 19.42
N ARG A 257 11.53 14.04 20.26
CA ARG A 257 10.14 14.53 20.07
C ARG A 257 10.06 15.77 19.18
N SER A 258 11.21 16.32 18.77
CA SER A 258 11.25 17.47 17.88
C SER A 258 11.19 16.99 16.44
N MET A 259 10.07 17.24 15.76
CA MET A 259 9.92 16.92 14.35
C MET A 259 10.97 17.66 13.51
N PRO A 260 11.75 16.94 12.69
CA PRO A 260 12.70 17.60 11.81
C PRO A 260 11.98 18.43 10.73
N ARG A 261 12.64 19.50 10.28
CA ARG A 261 12.12 20.33 9.18
C ARG A 261 12.48 19.72 7.84
N LEU A 262 11.59 19.85 6.85
CA LEU A 262 11.91 19.53 5.46
C LEU A 262 13.18 20.29 5.02
N GLY A 263 14.01 19.62 4.23
CA GLY A 263 15.28 20.18 3.72
C GLY A 263 16.44 20.12 4.71
N SER A 264 16.22 19.80 5.99
CA SER A 264 17.31 19.45 6.90
C SER A 264 17.85 18.07 6.48
N SER A 265 19.00 18.03 5.82
CA SER A 265 19.59 16.77 5.34
C SER A 265 20.45 16.07 6.39
N GLU A 266 20.89 16.78 7.43
CA GLU A 266 21.85 16.21 8.38
C GLU A 266 21.15 15.30 9.39
N GLY A 267 21.51 14.01 9.39
CA GLY A 267 21.13 13.03 10.41
C GLY A 267 19.67 12.55 10.41
N ILE A 268 18.84 12.94 9.44
CA ILE A 268 17.41 12.54 9.37
C ILE A 268 17.18 11.42 8.37
N GLU A 269 18.00 11.35 7.33
CA GLU A 269 17.90 10.34 6.28
C GLU A 269 18.23 8.94 6.84
N ILE A 270 17.42 7.94 6.45
CA ILE A 270 17.68 6.51 6.65
C ILE A 270 18.21 5.96 5.32
N PRO A 271 19.53 5.79 5.17
CA PRO A 271 20.11 5.36 3.92
C PRO A 271 19.63 3.96 3.54
N HIS A 272 19.35 3.75 2.25
CA HIS A 272 19.01 2.45 1.65
C HIS A 272 17.75 1.77 2.20
N ALA A 273 16.87 2.49 2.91
CA ALA A 273 15.62 1.93 3.42
C ALA A 273 14.63 1.50 2.33
N ASN A 274 14.92 1.77 1.05
CA ASN A 274 14.11 1.43 -0.12
C ASN A 274 14.91 1.73 -1.42
N ALA A 275 14.29 1.45 -2.57
CA ALA A 275 14.78 1.86 -3.90
C ALA A 275 14.14 3.17 -4.43
N GLY A 276 13.40 3.88 -3.59
CA GLY A 276 12.79 5.19 -3.89
C GLY A 276 11.35 5.14 -4.39
N GLY A 277 10.89 4.01 -4.95
CA GLY A 277 9.50 3.84 -5.39
C GLY A 277 8.54 3.42 -4.28
N GLN A 278 7.31 3.09 -4.64
CA GLN A 278 6.36 2.49 -3.69
C GLN A 278 6.80 1.07 -3.29
N GLY A 279 6.42 0.67 -2.08
CA GLY A 279 6.69 -0.66 -1.57
C GLY A 279 6.11 -0.88 -0.20
N THR A 280 6.40 -2.05 0.36
CA THR A 280 5.84 -2.52 1.63
C THR A 280 6.95 -2.81 2.62
N TYR A 281 6.85 -2.21 3.80
CA TYR A 281 7.68 -2.53 4.96
C TYR A 281 7.03 -3.65 5.77
N TYR A 282 7.80 -4.66 6.16
CA TYR A 282 7.34 -5.72 7.05
C TYR A 282 8.51 -6.30 7.86
N PHE A 283 8.20 -7.11 8.86
CA PHE A 283 9.20 -7.87 9.60
C PHE A 283 9.17 -9.34 9.16
N SER A 284 10.32 -9.87 8.72
CA SER A 284 10.47 -11.28 8.37
C SER A 284 10.97 -12.07 9.59
N HIS A 285 10.15 -12.98 10.10
CA HIS A 285 10.55 -13.91 11.15
C HIS A 285 11.58 -14.95 10.68
N HIS A 286 11.66 -15.22 9.37
CA HIS A 286 12.66 -16.15 8.81
C HIS A 286 14.07 -15.58 8.89
N TRP A 287 14.22 -14.30 8.59
CA TRP A 287 15.50 -13.59 8.63
C TRP A 287 15.73 -12.83 9.93
N ASN A 288 14.71 -12.75 10.79
CA ASN A 288 14.71 -11.90 11.98
C ASN A 288 15.16 -10.46 11.63
N SER A 289 14.56 -9.90 10.58
CA SER A 289 14.96 -8.64 9.96
C SER A 289 13.75 -7.85 9.49
N PHE A 290 13.86 -6.52 9.53
CA PHE A 290 13.00 -5.61 8.78
C PHE A 290 13.30 -5.77 7.30
N VAL A 291 12.26 -5.71 6.49
CA VAL A 291 12.33 -5.90 5.04
C VAL A 291 11.50 -4.82 4.37
N TRP A 292 12.00 -4.33 3.25
CA TRP A 292 11.22 -3.57 2.30
C TRP A 292 11.28 -4.26 0.95
N ILE A 293 10.12 -4.42 0.31
CA ILE A 293 10.00 -4.88 -1.09
C ILE A 293 9.16 -3.86 -1.86
N GLY A 294 9.66 -3.42 -3.01
CA GLY A 294 8.99 -2.41 -3.82
C GLY A 294 9.68 -2.13 -5.16
N GLY A 295 9.24 -1.07 -5.82
CA GLY A 295 9.80 -0.58 -7.08
C GLY A 295 10.83 0.53 -6.89
N ASP A 296 11.53 0.90 -7.95
CA ASP A 296 12.40 2.08 -7.93
C ASP A 296 11.62 3.37 -8.26
N ILE A 297 12.36 4.48 -8.40
CA ILE A 297 11.78 5.80 -8.73
C ILE A 297 11.19 5.89 -10.14
N PHE A 298 11.47 4.93 -11.02
CA PHE A 298 11.02 4.93 -12.40
C PHE A 298 9.87 3.93 -12.60
N PRO A 299 8.87 4.25 -13.44
CA PRO A 299 7.86 3.27 -13.82
C PRO A 299 8.52 2.03 -14.43
N GLY A 300 8.23 0.87 -13.83
CA GLY A 300 8.77 -0.42 -14.21
C GLY A 300 8.10 -1.56 -13.44
N ALA A 301 8.47 -2.78 -13.84
CA ALA A 301 8.08 -4.00 -13.12
C ALA A 301 9.28 -4.62 -12.38
N GLU A 302 10.40 -3.90 -12.32
CA GLU A 302 11.61 -4.21 -11.59
C GLU A 302 11.34 -4.15 -10.09
N THR A 303 11.45 -5.30 -9.42
CA THR A 303 11.18 -5.40 -7.99
C THR A 303 12.48 -5.58 -7.21
N TYR A 304 12.62 -4.76 -6.17
CA TYR A 304 13.79 -4.65 -5.33
C TYR A 304 13.48 -5.09 -3.91
N ILE A 305 14.50 -5.56 -3.21
CA ILE A 305 14.44 -5.92 -1.79
C ILE A 305 15.64 -5.33 -1.04
N CYS A 306 15.40 -4.82 0.18
CA CYS A 306 16.45 -4.54 1.15
C CYS A 306 16.03 -4.99 2.55
N THR A 307 17.00 -5.20 3.43
CA THR A 307 16.76 -5.62 4.82
C THR A 307 17.56 -4.81 5.82
N ALA A 308 17.10 -4.78 7.06
CA ALA A 308 17.82 -4.21 8.19
C ALA A 308 17.56 -5.00 9.48
N PRO A 309 18.52 -5.02 10.43
CA PRO A 309 18.28 -5.60 11.75
C PRO A 309 17.32 -4.75 12.61
N GLU A 310 17.26 -3.44 12.34
CA GLU A 310 16.47 -2.45 13.07
C GLU A 310 15.76 -1.52 12.05
N PRO A 311 14.65 -0.87 12.40
CA PRO A 311 13.87 -0.07 11.44
C PRO A 311 14.65 1.17 10.94
N GLN A 312 15.53 1.72 11.77
CA GLN A 312 16.46 2.79 11.41
C GLN A 312 17.71 2.31 10.63
N GLY A 313 17.87 1.01 10.39
CA GLY A 313 19.03 0.46 9.71
C GLY A 313 20.14 -0.09 10.65
N PRO A 314 21.34 -0.36 10.10
CA PRO A 314 21.73 -0.12 8.71
C PRO A 314 20.96 -1.02 7.74
N TRP A 315 20.37 -0.42 6.71
CA TRP A 315 19.71 -1.14 5.63
C TRP A 315 20.74 -1.59 4.59
N THR A 316 20.54 -2.77 4.01
CA THR A 316 21.28 -3.16 2.81
C THR A 316 20.93 -2.26 1.64
N GLN A 317 21.86 -2.11 0.70
CA GLN A 317 21.48 -1.62 -0.63
C GLN A 317 20.33 -2.45 -1.20
N ALA A 318 19.38 -1.79 -1.85
CA ALA A 318 18.28 -2.46 -2.52
C ALA A 318 18.81 -3.27 -3.72
N VAL A 319 18.44 -4.55 -3.78
CA VAL A 319 18.85 -5.47 -4.85
C VAL A 319 17.64 -5.88 -5.65
N GLN A 320 17.71 -5.76 -6.97
CA GLN A 320 16.67 -6.26 -7.87
C GLN A 320 16.67 -7.80 -7.84
N PHE A 321 15.51 -8.42 -7.68
CA PHE A 321 15.37 -9.88 -7.69
C PHE A 321 14.29 -10.40 -8.64
N TYR A 322 13.48 -9.51 -9.22
CA TYR A 322 12.42 -9.86 -10.16
C TYR A 322 12.19 -8.73 -11.17
N LYS A 323 11.72 -9.09 -12.37
CA LYS A 323 11.19 -8.16 -13.37
C LYS A 323 9.99 -8.79 -14.07
N GLY A 324 8.83 -8.15 -13.94
CA GLY A 324 7.59 -8.61 -14.57
C GLY A 324 7.34 -8.02 -15.97
N PRO A 325 6.27 -8.48 -16.66
CA PRO A 325 5.72 -7.79 -17.82
C PRO A 325 5.28 -6.35 -17.51
N ILE A 326 5.60 -5.40 -18.39
CA ILE A 326 5.35 -3.97 -18.16
C ILE A 326 4.00 -3.45 -18.69
N GLY A 327 3.20 -4.29 -19.34
CA GLY A 327 1.99 -3.85 -20.06
C GLY A 327 2.28 -3.51 -21.52
N ASN A 328 1.26 -3.13 -22.28
CA ASN A 328 1.36 -2.81 -23.70
C ASN A 328 0.74 -1.45 -24.08
N HIS A 329 0.34 -0.63 -23.12
CA HIS A 329 -0.08 0.75 -23.33
C HIS A 329 1.07 1.74 -23.03
N ALA A 330 0.86 3.04 -23.29
CA ALA A 330 1.86 4.11 -23.15
C ALA A 330 2.48 4.26 -21.75
N LEU A 331 1.73 3.99 -20.68
CA LEU A 331 2.25 3.96 -19.30
C LEU A 331 2.59 2.51 -18.96
N GLY A 332 3.83 2.25 -18.56
CA GLY A 332 4.29 0.91 -18.19
C GLY A 332 3.76 0.43 -16.84
N ALA A 333 4.46 -0.53 -16.24
CA ALA A 333 4.17 -1.00 -14.90
C ALA A 333 4.62 0.01 -13.82
N TYR A 334 4.02 -0.04 -12.64
CA TYR A 334 4.38 0.76 -11.47
C TYR A 334 3.67 0.24 -10.21
N SER A 335 3.84 0.92 -9.07
CA SER A 335 3.16 0.62 -7.80
C SER A 335 3.39 -0.83 -7.32
N ILE A 336 4.64 -1.27 -7.30
CA ILE A 336 4.99 -2.59 -6.76
C ILE A 336 4.73 -2.62 -5.25
N GLN A 337 4.03 -3.67 -4.79
CA GLN A 337 3.69 -3.90 -3.38
C GLN A 337 3.91 -5.36 -3.03
N ALA A 338 4.41 -5.62 -1.82
CA ALA A 338 4.42 -6.96 -1.25
C ALA A 338 3.20 -7.16 -0.33
N HIS A 339 2.76 -8.40 -0.20
CA HIS A 339 1.54 -8.74 0.51
C HIS A 339 1.80 -9.78 1.60
N PRO A 340 2.49 -9.40 2.69
CA PRO A 340 2.69 -10.30 3.83
C PRO A 340 1.36 -10.81 4.40
N ALA A 341 0.27 -10.07 4.22
CA ALA A 341 -1.08 -10.48 4.59
C ALA A 341 -1.57 -11.75 3.89
N LEU A 342 -1.06 -12.06 2.69
CA LEU A 342 -1.42 -13.27 1.94
C LEU A 342 -0.61 -14.50 2.35
N VAL A 343 0.52 -14.31 3.05
CA VAL A 343 1.32 -15.43 3.55
C VAL A 343 0.58 -16.09 4.70
N SER A 344 0.48 -17.42 4.67
CA SER A 344 -0.16 -18.16 5.76
C SER A 344 0.64 -17.98 7.05
N PRO A 345 0.00 -17.68 8.20
CA PRO A 345 0.70 -17.58 9.48
C PRO A 345 1.37 -18.90 9.91
N ASN A 346 0.90 -20.01 9.34
CA ASN A 346 1.42 -21.36 9.59
C ASN A 346 2.43 -21.81 8.53
N SER A 347 2.75 -20.95 7.55
CA SER A 347 3.72 -21.30 6.53
C SER A 347 5.10 -21.50 7.15
N THR A 348 5.76 -22.58 6.73
CA THR A 348 7.16 -22.84 7.07
C THR A 348 8.10 -22.37 5.96
N LYS A 349 7.55 -21.91 4.84
CA LYS A 349 8.30 -21.40 3.69
C LYS A 349 8.57 -19.91 3.87
N ASN A 350 9.73 -19.48 3.40
CA ASN A 350 10.06 -18.08 3.27
C ASN A 350 9.45 -17.54 1.97
N GLU A 351 8.13 -17.37 1.96
CA GLU A 351 7.36 -17.02 0.76
C GLU A 351 6.78 -15.60 0.84
N MET A 352 6.53 -15.00 -0.32
CA MET A 352 5.91 -13.69 -0.44
C MET A 352 5.06 -13.61 -1.70
N TYR A 353 3.97 -12.84 -1.62
CA TYR A 353 3.16 -12.46 -2.76
C TYR A 353 3.43 -11.01 -3.11
N ILE A 354 3.55 -10.72 -4.40
CA ILE A 354 3.84 -9.37 -4.91
C ILE A 354 2.80 -9.02 -5.96
N THR A 355 2.38 -7.76 -5.97
CA THR A 355 1.64 -7.21 -7.10
C THR A 355 2.29 -5.92 -7.59
N TYR A 356 1.89 -5.52 -8.79
CA TYR A 356 2.17 -4.22 -9.36
C TYR A 356 1.01 -3.89 -10.31
N THR A 357 0.82 -2.62 -10.62
CA THR A 357 -0.15 -2.18 -11.62
C THR A 357 0.56 -2.07 -12.96
N LYS A 358 -0.12 -2.47 -14.04
CA LYS A 358 0.30 -2.17 -15.41
C LYS A 358 -0.90 -1.76 -16.24
N ASN A 359 -0.64 -0.99 -17.30
CA ASN A 359 -1.67 -0.61 -18.26
C ASN A 359 -1.59 -1.50 -19.48
N ASP A 360 -2.74 -2.01 -19.88
CA ASP A 360 -2.90 -2.75 -21.12
C ASP A 360 -3.86 -2.04 -22.06
N GLU A 361 -3.59 -2.18 -23.36
CA GLU A 361 -4.52 -1.82 -24.40
C GLU A 361 -5.89 -2.46 -24.14
N ALA A 362 -6.94 -1.69 -24.41
CA ALA A 362 -8.30 -2.15 -24.19
C ALA A 362 -8.58 -3.41 -25.01
N GLU A 363 -9.00 -4.50 -24.35
CA GLU A 363 -9.56 -5.64 -25.08
C GLU A 363 -10.91 -5.28 -25.70
N HIS A 364 -11.65 -4.39 -25.02
CA HIS A 364 -12.96 -3.89 -25.41
C HIS A 364 -13.08 -2.39 -25.09
N GLY A 365 -13.55 -1.59 -26.04
CA GLY A 365 -13.66 -0.13 -25.90
C GLY A 365 -12.35 0.61 -26.19
N ASP A 366 -12.28 1.88 -25.79
CA ASP A 366 -11.17 2.80 -26.14
C ASP A 366 -10.28 3.17 -24.95
N ILE A 367 -10.56 2.64 -23.75
CA ILE A 367 -9.89 3.03 -22.51
C ILE A 367 -9.03 1.86 -22.01
N ALA A 368 -7.73 2.13 -21.86
CA ALA A 368 -6.77 1.19 -21.33
C ALA A 368 -7.20 0.63 -19.97
N GLY A 369 -7.00 -0.67 -19.78
CA GLY A 369 -7.30 -1.36 -18.53
C GLY A 369 -6.08 -1.39 -17.62
N TYR A 370 -6.29 -1.19 -16.32
CA TYR A 370 -5.34 -1.57 -15.28
C TYR A 370 -5.47 -3.06 -15.01
N THR A 371 -4.35 -3.79 -15.09
CA THR A 371 -4.26 -5.14 -14.57
C THR A 371 -3.27 -5.21 -13.43
N THR A 372 -3.51 -6.12 -12.48
CA THR A 372 -2.70 -6.29 -11.28
C THR A 372 -2.20 -7.73 -11.18
N PRO A 373 -1.04 -8.07 -11.77
CA PRO A 373 -0.49 -9.41 -11.71
C PRO A 373 -0.16 -9.83 -10.27
N LEU A 374 -0.48 -11.07 -9.92
CA LEU A 374 -0.07 -11.72 -8.68
C LEU A 374 1.15 -12.60 -8.91
N VAL A 375 2.25 -12.27 -8.26
CA VAL A 375 3.52 -12.99 -8.34
C VAL A 375 3.78 -13.71 -7.03
N TYR A 376 4.11 -14.99 -7.09
CA TYR A 376 4.61 -15.78 -5.96
C TYR A 376 6.14 -15.82 -5.99
N VAL A 377 6.75 -15.57 -4.83
CA VAL A 377 8.19 -15.63 -4.61
C VAL A 377 8.47 -16.54 -3.43
N GLU A 378 9.50 -17.38 -3.55
CA GLU A 378 10.05 -18.15 -2.43
C GLU A 378 11.54 -17.85 -2.33
N PHE A 379 11.98 -17.52 -1.13
CA PHE A 379 13.37 -17.23 -0.81
C PHE A 379 14.04 -18.44 -0.12
N GLU A 380 15.37 -18.44 -0.08
CA GLU A 380 16.20 -19.44 0.62
C GLU A 380 15.99 -19.48 2.14
#